data_AF-A0A8D8IMC2-F1
#
_entry.id   AF-A0A8D8IMC2-F1
#
_cell.length_a   1.000
_cell.length_b   1.000
_cell.length_c   1.000
_cell.angle_alpha   90.00
_cell.angle_beta   90.00
_cell.angle_gamma   90.00
#
_symmetry.space_group_name_H-M   'P 1'
#
loop_
_entity.id
_entity.type
_entity.pdbx_description
1 polymer ?
#
loop_
_entity_poly.entity_id
_entity_poly.type
_entity_poly.pdbx_seq_one_letter_code
_entity_poly.pdbx_strand_id
1 'polypeptide(L)'
;LVLGSSSKHFQLTAYCDADWAGDSSDRKSCSGFLFRLGGATVAWASRKQTCVAMSTMEAEYVALSEAAREAVWMRRLLTELNETPKLPTIIYEDNRSCLDFAVMDQQKKRSKHIDTRYHYTKHCCSSGEIELQFCPSESMVADILTKPLGSNKVKRFATLMGLAPVPAEEEIGGDE
;
A
#
# COMPACT_ATOMS: atom_id res chain seq x y z
N LEU A 1 1.19 -24.09 12.69
CA LEU A 1 1.54 -22.67 12.62
C LEU A 1 0.31 -21.90 12.18
N VAL A 2 -0.12 -20.89 12.92
CA VAL A 2 -1.20 -19.97 12.49
C VAL A 2 -0.53 -18.64 12.20
N LEU A 3 -0.62 -18.18 10.96
CA LEU A 3 -0.17 -16.85 10.55
C LEU A 3 -1.29 -15.85 10.91
N GLY A 4 -1.03 -14.93 11.83
CA GLY A 4 -1.96 -13.86 12.20
C GLY A 4 -2.55 -13.96 13.61
N SER A 5 -3.35 -12.96 13.98
CA SER A 5 -4.06 -12.88 15.27
C SER A 5 -5.13 -13.97 15.37
N SER A 6 -5.27 -14.58 16.57
CA SER A 6 -6.24 -15.65 16.88
C SER A 6 -7.72 -15.25 16.69
N SER A 7 -7.99 -13.98 16.40
CA SER A 7 -9.33 -13.45 16.19
C SER A 7 -9.30 -12.38 15.10
N LYS A 8 -9.60 -12.79 13.87
CA LYS A 8 -10.22 -12.03 12.75
C LYS A 8 -10.00 -12.82 11.46
N HIS A 9 -10.92 -12.71 10.52
CA HIS A 9 -10.84 -13.35 9.21
C HIS A 9 -9.44 -13.19 8.59
N PHE A 10 -8.91 -14.28 8.02
CA PHE A 10 -7.65 -14.31 7.27
C PHE A 10 -7.82 -13.51 5.97
N GLN A 11 -7.79 -12.20 6.11
CA GLN A 11 -8.07 -11.24 5.05
C GLN A 11 -6.78 -10.51 4.69
N LEU A 12 -6.52 -10.45 3.38
CA LEU A 12 -5.49 -9.63 2.81
C LEU A 12 -6.05 -8.21 2.60
N THR A 13 -5.38 -7.21 3.14
CA THR A 13 -5.67 -5.79 2.91
C THR A 13 -4.39 -5.05 2.59
N ALA A 14 -4.51 -3.90 1.92
CA ALA A 14 -3.38 -3.09 1.54
C ALA A 14 -3.65 -1.60 1.75
N TYR A 15 -2.58 -0.83 1.88
CA TYR A 15 -2.57 0.64 1.88
C TYR A 15 -1.59 1.08 0.79
N CYS A 16 -1.93 2.10 0.02
CA CYS A 16 -1.01 2.75 -0.91
C CYS A 16 -1.00 4.26 -0.70
N ASP A 17 0.13 4.88 -1.03
CA ASP A 17 0.34 6.32 -1.01
C ASP A 17 1.49 6.67 -1.95
N ALA A 18 1.59 7.95 -2.35
CA ALA A 18 2.70 8.48 -3.11
C ALA A 18 3.13 9.87 -2.60
N ASP A 19 4.44 10.11 -2.65
CA ASP A 19 5.01 11.46 -2.52
C ASP A 19 5.31 12.03 -3.91
N TRP A 20 4.49 12.99 -4.35
CA TRP A 20 4.57 13.56 -5.70
C TRP A 20 5.78 14.48 -5.88
N ALA A 21 6.58 14.19 -6.91
CA ALA A 21 7.76 14.99 -7.28
C ALA A 21 8.77 15.23 -6.15
N GLY A 22 8.85 14.29 -5.20
CA GLY A 22 9.72 14.34 -4.03
C GLY A 22 11.21 14.32 -4.36
N ASP A 23 11.63 13.73 -5.47
CA ASP A 23 13.02 13.78 -5.90
C ASP A 23 13.36 15.14 -6.56
N SER A 24 14.26 15.91 -5.96
CA SER A 24 14.65 17.22 -6.48
C SER A 24 15.44 17.17 -7.80
N SER A 25 16.07 16.04 -8.13
CA SER A 25 16.94 15.89 -9.31
C SER A 25 16.16 15.62 -10.59
N ASP A 26 15.21 14.69 -10.56
CA ASP A 26 14.44 14.27 -11.74
C ASP A 26 12.92 14.40 -11.57
N ARG A 27 12.46 14.94 -10.43
CA ARG A 27 11.05 15.19 -10.10
C ARG A 27 10.17 13.95 -10.20
N LYS A 28 10.75 12.77 -10.05
CA LYS A 28 9.98 11.54 -9.92
C LYS A 28 9.41 11.42 -8.51
N SER A 29 8.20 10.88 -8.46
CA SER A 29 7.50 10.61 -7.22
C SER A 29 8.04 9.35 -6.53
N CYS A 30 7.75 9.19 -5.25
CA CYS A 30 7.99 7.95 -4.52
C CYS A 30 6.65 7.25 -4.26
N SER A 31 6.52 5.98 -4.61
CA SER A 31 5.36 5.14 -4.29
C SER A 31 5.62 4.31 -3.05
N GLY A 32 4.63 4.20 -2.18
CA GLY A 32 4.64 3.32 -1.03
C GLY A 32 3.41 2.42 -1.01
N PHE A 33 3.61 1.18 -0.56
CA PHE A 33 2.49 0.31 -0.23
C PHE A 33 2.81 -0.59 0.96
N LEU A 34 1.75 -1.03 1.64
CA LEU A 34 1.83 -1.91 2.78
C LEU A 34 0.69 -2.94 2.74
N PHE A 35 1.01 -4.22 2.87
CA PHE A 35 0.06 -5.32 2.91
C PHE A 35 -0.03 -5.93 4.30
N ARG A 36 -1.27 -6.18 4.72
CA ARG A 36 -1.60 -6.88 5.96
C ARG A 36 -2.35 -8.15 5.68
N LEU A 37 -2.00 -9.21 6.40
CA LEU A 37 -2.67 -10.49 6.38
C LEU A 37 -3.07 -10.86 7.81
N GLY A 38 -4.37 -11.03 8.06
CA GLY A 38 -4.87 -11.32 9.41
C GLY A 38 -4.48 -10.24 10.45
N GLY A 39 -4.31 -9.00 9.99
CA GLY A 39 -3.90 -7.85 10.81
C GLY A 39 -2.39 -7.68 11.00
N ALA A 40 -1.56 -8.65 10.60
CA ALA A 40 -0.10 -8.50 10.64
C ALA A 40 0.43 -7.93 9.32
N THR A 41 1.40 -7.02 9.37
CA THR A 41 2.09 -6.55 8.16
C THR A 41 2.98 -7.66 7.63
N VAL A 42 2.84 -7.99 6.35
CA VAL A 42 3.55 -9.11 5.71
C VAL A 42 4.37 -8.70 4.50
N ALA A 43 4.04 -7.57 3.87
CA ALA A 43 4.84 -7.00 2.79
C ALA A 43 4.72 -5.48 2.79
N TRP A 44 5.78 -4.79 2.41
CA TRP A 44 5.81 -3.34 2.25
C TRP A 44 6.88 -2.96 1.23
N ALA A 45 6.72 -1.80 0.61
CA ALA A 45 7.75 -1.23 -0.24
C ALA A 45 7.67 0.30 -0.24
N SER A 46 8.84 0.93 -0.41
CA SER A 46 9.02 2.33 -0.76
C SER A 46 9.90 2.37 -2.01
N ARG A 47 9.40 2.93 -3.11
CA ARG A 47 10.06 2.85 -4.42
C ARG A 47 9.88 4.13 -5.21
N LYS A 48 10.98 4.63 -5.78
CA LYS A 48 10.93 5.72 -6.75
C LYS A 48 10.20 5.27 -8.01
N GLN A 49 9.21 6.05 -8.45
CA GLN A 49 8.46 5.78 -9.67
C GLN A 49 9.38 5.84 -10.88
N THR A 50 9.10 5.00 -11.89
CA THR A 50 9.92 4.98 -13.12
C THR A 50 9.53 6.10 -14.09
N CYS A 51 8.27 6.54 -14.06
CA CYS A 51 7.75 7.67 -14.82
C CYS A 51 7.68 8.96 -13.97
N VAL A 52 7.64 10.10 -14.64
CA VAL A 52 7.34 11.40 -14.01
C VAL A 52 5.82 11.58 -14.07
N ALA A 53 5.18 11.66 -12.90
CA ALA A 53 3.76 11.95 -12.78
C ALA A 53 3.51 13.47 -12.91
N MET A 54 2.49 13.86 -13.66
CA MET A 54 2.18 15.27 -13.94
C MET A 54 1.23 15.88 -12.90
N SER A 55 0.73 15.08 -11.96
CA SER A 55 -0.07 15.54 -10.82
C SER A 55 0.06 14.57 -9.64
N THR A 56 -0.31 15.03 -8.44
CA THR A 56 -0.43 14.16 -7.26
C THR A 56 -1.34 12.97 -7.54
N MET A 57 -2.51 13.21 -8.14
CA MET A 57 -3.46 12.14 -8.46
C MET A 57 -2.86 11.10 -9.42
N GLU A 58 -2.04 11.49 -10.40
CA GLU A 58 -1.32 10.53 -11.25
C GLU A 58 -0.27 9.75 -10.46
N ALA A 59 0.45 10.40 -9.53
CA ALA A 59 1.43 9.74 -8.68
C ALA A 59 0.78 8.68 -7.76
N GLU A 60 -0.33 9.04 -7.11
CA GLU A 60 -1.13 8.10 -6.31
C GLU A 60 -1.61 6.94 -7.18
N TYR A 61 -2.10 7.23 -8.39
CA TYR A 61 -2.59 6.18 -9.28
C TYR A 61 -1.49 5.21 -9.73
N VAL A 62 -0.25 5.70 -9.86
CA VAL A 62 0.91 4.83 -10.09
C VAL A 62 1.16 3.93 -8.88
N ALA A 63 1.13 4.46 -7.66
CA ALA A 63 1.27 3.67 -6.43
C ALA A 63 0.16 2.62 -6.29
N LEU A 64 -1.10 3.02 -6.53
CA LEU A 64 -2.26 2.15 -6.53
C LEU A 64 -2.12 1.00 -7.54
N SER A 65 -1.65 1.29 -8.76
CA SER A 65 -1.45 0.26 -9.79
C SER A 65 -0.35 -0.73 -9.41
N GLU A 66 0.71 -0.26 -8.75
CA GLU A 66 1.75 -1.14 -8.21
C GLU A 66 1.23 -2.03 -7.07
N ALA A 67 0.44 -1.45 -6.15
CA ALA A 67 -0.24 -2.19 -5.09
C ALA A 67 -1.24 -3.21 -5.67
N ALA A 68 -2.02 -2.86 -6.70
CA ALA A 68 -2.92 -3.81 -7.36
C ALA A 68 -2.17 -5.03 -7.92
N ARG A 69 -1.01 -4.81 -8.54
CA ARG A 69 -0.17 -5.90 -9.07
C ARG A 69 0.35 -6.79 -7.95
N GLU A 70 0.84 -6.19 -6.87
CA GLU A 70 1.30 -6.94 -5.70
C GLU A 70 0.16 -7.72 -5.06
N ALA A 71 -1.04 -7.14 -4.96
CA ALA A 71 -2.22 -7.80 -4.44
C ALA A 71 -2.58 -9.05 -5.25
N VAL A 72 -2.61 -8.95 -6.58
CA VAL A 72 -2.88 -10.10 -7.46
C VAL A 72 -1.81 -11.18 -7.29
N TRP A 73 -0.53 -10.80 -7.19
CA TRP A 73 0.54 -11.76 -6.93
C TRP A 73 0.38 -12.47 -5.58
N MET A 74 0.12 -11.71 -4.51
CA MET A 74 -0.09 -12.27 -3.18
C MET A 74 -1.31 -13.19 -3.12
N ARG A 75 -2.41 -12.85 -3.80
CA ARG A 75 -3.59 -13.72 -3.89
C ARG A 75 -3.26 -15.06 -4.54
N ARG A 76 -2.43 -15.07 -5.58
CA ARG A 76 -1.95 -16.31 -6.23
C ARG A 76 -1.06 -17.10 -5.29
N LEU A 77 -0.11 -16.45 -4.62
CA LEU A 77 0.73 -17.09 -3.61
C LEU A 77 -0.11 -17.74 -2.50
N LEU A 78 -1.10 -17.05 -1.96
CA LEU A 78 -1.99 -17.60 -0.94
C LEU A 78 -2.80 -18.78 -1.47
N THR A 79 -3.22 -18.74 -2.74
CA THR A 79 -3.89 -19.88 -3.40
C THR A 79 -2.98 -21.11 -3.49
N GLU A 80 -1.70 -20.92 -3.84
CA GLU A 80 -0.70 -22.01 -3.87
C GLU A 80 -0.43 -22.57 -2.47
N LEU A 81 -0.59 -21.76 -1.42
CA LEU A 81 -0.50 -22.16 -0.02
C LEU A 81 -1.81 -22.72 0.55
N ASN A 82 -2.78 -23.07 -0.30
CA ASN A 82 -4.10 -23.58 0.08
C ASN A 82 -4.98 -22.61 0.91
N GLU A 83 -4.69 -21.32 0.88
CA GLU A 83 -5.42 -20.26 1.58
C GLU A 83 -6.05 -19.26 0.59
N THR A 84 -6.84 -19.77 -0.36
CA THR A 84 -7.43 -18.95 -1.44
C THR A 84 -8.30 -17.82 -0.89
N PRO A 85 -7.97 -16.54 -1.18
CA PRO A 85 -8.78 -15.42 -0.73
C PRO A 85 -10.16 -15.40 -1.41
N LYS A 86 -11.23 -15.53 -0.62
CA LYS A 86 -12.61 -15.58 -1.13
C LYS A 86 -13.22 -14.21 -1.44
N LEU A 87 -12.73 -13.17 -0.77
CA LEU A 87 -13.17 -11.79 -0.96
C LEU A 87 -12.10 -11.01 -1.73
N PRO A 88 -12.47 -9.91 -2.39
CA PRO A 88 -11.49 -8.99 -2.98
C PRO A 88 -10.51 -8.48 -1.93
N THR A 89 -9.26 -8.22 -2.34
CA THR A 89 -8.28 -7.55 -1.49
C THR A 89 -8.64 -6.07 -1.42
N ILE A 90 -8.93 -5.57 -0.23
CA ILE A 90 -9.21 -4.14 -0.05
C ILE A 90 -7.89 -3.37 -0.11
N ILE A 91 -7.80 -2.41 -1.03
CA ILE A 91 -6.70 -1.44 -1.12
C ILE A 91 -7.23 -0.08 -0.67
N TYR A 92 -6.64 0.44 0.39
CA TYR A 92 -6.94 1.74 0.97
C TYR A 92 -6.12 2.84 0.30
N GLU A 93 -6.81 3.92 -0.07
CA GLU A 93 -6.27 5.10 -0.75
C GLU A 93 -6.87 6.36 -0.12
N ASP A 94 -6.08 7.42 0.09
CA ASP A 94 -6.54 8.66 0.74
C ASP A 94 -6.89 9.75 -0.28
N ASN A 95 -6.50 9.56 -1.53
CA ASN A 95 -6.81 10.49 -2.60
C ASN A 95 -8.14 10.14 -3.29
N ARG A 96 -9.20 10.90 -2.98
CA ARG A 96 -10.51 10.72 -3.62
C ARG A 96 -10.47 10.88 -5.14
N SER A 97 -9.63 11.78 -5.67
CA SER A 97 -9.48 11.92 -7.12
C SER A 97 -8.84 10.70 -7.78
N CYS A 98 -7.96 10.00 -7.08
CA CYS A 98 -7.40 8.71 -7.50
C CYS A 98 -8.50 7.63 -7.57
N LEU A 99 -9.32 7.54 -6.51
CA LEU A 99 -10.44 6.60 -6.43
C LEU A 99 -11.50 6.86 -7.51
N ASP A 100 -11.93 8.11 -7.64
CA ASP A 100 -12.90 8.51 -8.66
C ASP A 100 -12.38 8.18 -10.05
N PHE A 101 -11.10 8.43 -10.30
CA PHE A 101 -10.49 8.09 -11.58
C PHE A 101 -10.45 6.61 -11.85
N ALA A 102 -10.32 5.73 -10.85
CA ALA A 102 -10.37 4.29 -11.04
C ALA A 102 -11.74 3.79 -11.55
N VAL A 103 -12.82 4.47 -11.16
CA VAL A 103 -14.20 4.11 -11.53
C VAL A 103 -14.76 4.90 -12.72
N MET A 104 -14.14 6.03 -13.07
CA MET A 104 -14.57 6.86 -14.21
C MET A 104 -14.58 6.07 -15.51
N ASP A 105 -15.67 6.18 -16.27
CA ASP A 105 -15.80 5.61 -17.62
C ASP A 105 -15.44 6.63 -18.71
N GLN A 106 -14.26 7.25 -18.60
CA GLN A 106 -13.89 8.38 -19.48
C GLN A 106 -13.02 8.00 -20.69
N GLN A 107 -13.47 8.49 -21.85
CA GLN A 107 -12.85 8.54 -23.18
C GLN A 107 -11.80 9.67 -23.35
N LYS A 108 -11.31 10.30 -22.25
CA LYS A 108 -10.30 11.36 -22.37
C LYS A 108 -8.92 10.77 -22.68
N LYS A 109 -8.16 11.44 -23.55
CA LYS A 109 -6.77 11.08 -23.85
C LYS A 109 -5.92 11.16 -22.57
N ARG A 110 -5.30 10.05 -22.19
CA ARG A 110 -4.32 9.94 -21.09
C ARG A 110 -2.92 9.76 -21.68
N SER A 111 -1.90 10.11 -20.91
CA SER A 111 -0.54 9.67 -21.20
C SER A 111 -0.49 8.15 -21.20
N LYS A 112 0.15 7.52 -22.19
CA LYS A 112 0.18 6.06 -22.35
C LYS A 112 0.60 5.30 -21.08
N HIS A 113 1.54 5.86 -20.30
CA HIS A 113 2.04 5.23 -19.07
C HIS A 113 1.01 5.21 -17.94
N ILE A 114 0.09 6.18 -17.89
CA ILE A 114 -1.05 6.19 -16.98
C ILE A 114 -2.19 5.33 -17.52
N ASP A 115 -2.41 5.36 -18.84
CA ASP A 115 -3.50 4.64 -19.49
C ASP A 115 -3.42 3.11 -19.27
N THR A 116 -2.23 2.53 -19.44
CA THR A 116 -2.03 1.08 -19.18
C THR A 116 -2.28 0.72 -17.73
N ARG A 117 -1.85 1.57 -16.78
CA ARG A 117 -2.08 1.37 -15.33
C ARG A 117 -3.56 1.46 -14.99
N TYR A 118 -4.26 2.43 -15.58
CA TYR A 118 -5.69 2.60 -15.46
C TYR A 118 -6.45 1.35 -15.91
N HIS A 119 -6.18 0.86 -17.11
CA HIS A 119 -6.84 -0.34 -17.62
C HIS A 119 -6.53 -1.58 -16.77
N TYR A 120 -5.30 -1.73 -16.28
CA TYR A 120 -4.94 -2.83 -15.40
C TYR A 120 -5.68 -2.78 -14.06
N THR A 121 -5.66 -1.65 -13.36
CA THR A 121 -6.36 -1.48 -12.08
C THR A 121 -7.86 -1.68 -12.24
N LYS A 122 -8.48 -1.10 -13.29
CA LYS A 122 -9.90 -1.29 -13.60
C LYS A 122 -10.23 -2.75 -13.88
N HIS A 123 -9.36 -3.48 -14.59
CA HIS A 123 -9.53 -4.92 -14.81
C HIS A 123 -9.54 -5.70 -13.49
N CYS A 124 -8.60 -5.42 -12.59
CA CYS A 124 -8.51 -6.07 -11.27
C CYS A 124 -9.74 -5.80 -10.39
N CYS A 125 -10.30 -4.59 -10.46
CA CYS A 125 -11.55 -4.26 -9.77
C CYS A 125 -12.73 -5.04 -10.38
N SER A 126 -12.86 -5.03 -11.71
CA SER A 126 -13.95 -5.72 -12.42
C SER A 126 -13.89 -7.24 -12.31
N SER A 127 -12.69 -7.82 -12.15
CA SER A 127 -12.50 -9.27 -11.92
C SER A 127 -12.80 -9.67 -10.48
N GLY A 128 -13.01 -8.72 -9.57
CA GLY A 128 -13.21 -8.98 -8.13
C GLY A 128 -11.93 -9.39 -7.40
N GLU A 129 -10.75 -9.18 -7.99
CA GLU A 129 -9.47 -9.45 -7.32
C GLU A 129 -9.17 -8.41 -6.25
N ILE A 130 -9.51 -7.14 -6.51
CA ILE A 130 -9.32 -6.02 -5.59
C ILE A 130 -10.58 -5.19 -5.43
N GLU A 131 -10.68 -4.49 -4.31
CA GLU A 131 -11.69 -3.47 -4.04
C GLU A 131 -10.98 -2.22 -3.52
N LEU A 132 -11.39 -1.05 -3.99
CA LEU A 132 -10.78 0.22 -3.58
C LEU A 132 -11.64 0.89 -2.52
N GLN A 133 -11.02 1.34 -1.44
CA GLN A 133 -11.72 2.03 -0.36
C GLN A 133 -10.97 3.29 0.09
N PHE A 134 -11.74 4.34 0.39
CA PHE A 134 -11.20 5.57 0.94
C PHE A 134 -10.72 5.34 2.38
N CYS A 135 -9.51 5.82 2.68
CA CYS A 135 -8.96 5.88 4.03
C CYS A 135 -8.45 7.30 4.31
N PRO A 136 -8.84 7.96 5.41
CA PRO A 136 -8.27 9.26 5.76
C PRO A 136 -6.76 9.20 5.98
N SER A 137 -6.03 10.26 5.64
CA SER A 137 -4.56 10.34 5.77
C SER A 137 -4.09 10.08 7.21
N GLU A 138 -4.88 10.42 8.24
CA GLU A 138 -4.56 10.13 9.64
C GLU A 138 -4.50 8.63 9.96
N SER A 139 -5.05 7.80 9.09
CA SER A 139 -5.05 6.33 9.19
C SER A 139 -4.29 5.67 8.03
N MET A 140 -3.72 6.46 7.12
CA MET A 140 -2.98 5.96 5.96
C MET A 140 -1.58 5.51 6.37
N VAL A 141 -1.44 4.24 6.76
CA VAL A 141 -0.16 3.70 7.27
C VAL A 141 0.94 3.77 6.21
N ALA A 142 0.58 3.76 4.91
CA ALA A 142 1.53 3.89 3.81
C ALA A 142 2.29 5.23 3.80
N ASP A 143 1.78 6.29 4.46
CA ASP A 143 2.47 7.58 4.59
C ASP A 143 3.89 7.46 5.16
N ILE A 144 4.14 6.47 6.04
CA ILE A 144 5.47 6.25 6.63
C ILE A 144 6.51 5.82 5.58
N LEU A 145 6.06 5.32 4.43
CA LEU A 145 6.90 4.80 3.35
C LEU A 145 7.23 5.88 2.31
N THR A 146 6.53 7.01 2.32
CA THR A 146 6.55 8.00 1.23
C THR A 146 6.89 9.39 1.74
N LYS A 147 6.43 9.78 2.93
CA LYS A 147 6.48 11.15 3.42
C LYS A 147 7.47 11.31 4.57
N PRO A 148 8.17 12.47 4.69
CA PRO A 148 8.93 12.81 5.88
C PRO A 148 7.97 13.21 7.02
N LEU A 149 7.60 12.24 7.86
CA LEU A 149 6.65 12.42 8.95
C LEU A 149 7.31 12.90 10.25
N GLY A 150 6.56 13.67 11.04
CA GLY A 150 6.96 14.02 12.41
C GLY A 150 7.00 12.79 13.34
N SER A 151 7.83 12.85 14.38
CA SER A 151 8.14 11.73 15.30
C SER A 151 6.91 11.01 15.87
N ASN A 152 5.86 11.75 16.24
CA ASN A 152 4.62 11.17 16.77
C ASN A 152 3.88 10.32 15.72
N LYS A 153 3.81 10.79 14.47
CA LYS A 153 3.19 10.03 13.37
C LYS A 153 4.02 8.80 13.01
N VAL A 154 5.36 8.94 12.97
CA VAL A 154 6.27 7.81 12.73
C VAL A 154 6.05 6.72 13.79
N LYS A 155 6.07 7.06 15.09
CA LYS A 155 5.84 6.09 16.17
C LYS A 155 4.48 5.40 16.05
N ARG A 156 3.43 6.16 15.76
CA ARG A 156 2.07 5.63 15.59
C ARG A 156 2.00 4.65 14.41
N PHE A 157 2.49 5.04 13.23
CA PHE A 157 2.44 4.19 12.05
C PHE A 157 3.37 2.98 12.18
N ALA A 158 4.57 3.13 12.74
CA ALA A 158 5.45 2.00 13.07
C ALA A 158 4.75 0.97 13.97
N THR A 159 4.04 1.45 15.01
CA THR A 159 3.23 0.57 15.87
C THR A 159 2.12 -0.14 15.09
N LEU A 160 1.43 0.58 14.19
CA LEU A 160 0.39 0.00 13.33
C LEU A 160 0.95 -1.00 12.30
N MET A 161 2.21 -0.83 11.89
CA MET A 161 2.94 -1.81 11.09
C MET A 161 3.29 -3.08 11.89
N GLY A 162 3.25 -3.02 13.23
CA GLY A 162 3.65 -4.12 14.11
C GLY A 162 5.09 -4.02 14.60
N LEU A 163 5.74 -2.86 14.45
CA LEU A 163 7.07 -2.61 15.02
C LEU A 163 6.92 -2.22 16.49
N ALA A 164 7.70 -2.88 17.34
CA ALA A 164 7.83 -2.54 18.75
C ALA A 164 9.23 -1.96 19.02
N PRO A 165 9.39 -1.13 20.07
CA PRO A 165 10.70 -0.74 20.56
C PRO A 165 11.52 -1.99 20.88
N VAL A 166 12.82 -1.96 20.58
CA VAL A 166 13.74 -2.97 21.08
C VAL A 166 13.72 -2.87 22.61
N PRO A 167 13.44 -3.96 23.35
CA PRO A 167 13.55 -3.94 24.80
C PRO A 167 14.98 -3.52 25.16
N ALA A 168 15.12 -2.61 26.13
CA ALA A 168 16.44 -2.26 26.64
C ALA A 168 17.12 -3.57 27.08
N GLU A 169 18.34 -3.81 26.63
CA GLU A 169 19.14 -4.92 27.12
C GLU A 169 19.15 -4.83 28.64
N GLU A 170 18.63 -5.86 29.32
CA GLU A 170 18.90 -6.02 30.74
C GLU A 170 20.43 -6.11 30.83
N GLU A 171 21.07 -5.10 31.44
CA GLU A 171 22.46 -5.19 31.85
C GLU A 171 22.57 -6.49 32.64
N ILE A 172 23.13 -7.53 32.02
CA ILE A 172 23.52 -8.75 32.70
C ILE A 172 24.58 -8.27 33.69
N GLY A 173 24.15 -8.09 34.93
CA GLY A 173 25.02 -7.72 36.03
C GLY A 173 26.24 -8.64 36.01
N GLY A 174 27.41 -8.05 35.81
CA GLY A 174 28.66 -8.73 36.02
C GLY A 174 28.74 -9.07 37.50
N ASP A 175 28.50 -10.33 37.82
CA ASP A 175 28.93 -10.91 39.08
C ASP A 175 30.47 -10.99 39.04
N GLU A 176 31.12 -10.00 39.69
CA GLU A 176 32.50 -10.11 40.19
C GLU A 176 32.53 -10.75 41.58
#